data_AF-A0A8E0VJF5-F1
#
_entry.id   AF-A0A8E0VJF5-F1
#
_cell.length_a   1.000
_cell.length_b   1.000
_cell.length_c   1.000
_cell.angle_alpha   90.00
_cell.angle_beta   90.00
_cell.angle_gamma   90.00
#
_symmetry.space_group_name_H-M   'P 1'
#
loop_
_entity.id
_entity.type
_entity.pdbx_description
1 polymer ?
#
loop_
_entity_poly.entity_id
_entity_poly.type
_entity_poly.pdbx_seq_one_letter_code
_entity_poly.pdbx_strand_id
1 'polypeptide(L)'
;MGHDPCRQCMTSLSYRLEDVRDVYPNFVLSLLSKLLIDGDNAPLYQSLIESGYALDWIAPVCGMEQGARTTSFHVGVQGVRLEDLDQFSDRVKDILADVVRNGIPEARIDAVLHQYELAVRHESAQFGLNLILGLSHAVNHEVNLEEALRIQALIDRFNKDRESSPNLLIDMIQKYLL
;
A
#
# COMPACT_ATOMS: atom_id res chain seq x y z
N MET A 1 -0.51 17.39 -25.28
CA MET A 1 -1.42 16.31 -25.67
C MET A 1 -2.83 16.76 -25.31
N GLY A 2 -3.78 16.68 -26.24
CA GLY A 2 -5.15 17.17 -26.01
C GLY A 2 -5.89 16.29 -25.00
N HIS A 3 -6.72 16.90 -24.16
CA HIS A 3 -7.62 16.20 -23.25
C HIS A 3 -8.53 15.26 -24.06
N ASP A 4 -8.45 13.94 -23.84
CA ASP A 4 -9.47 13.01 -24.32
C ASP A 4 -10.77 13.33 -23.55
N PRO A 5 -11.84 13.83 -24.22
CA PRO A 5 -13.07 14.24 -23.55
C PRO A 5 -13.76 13.05 -22.86
N CYS A 6 -13.48 11.82 -23.31
CA CYS A 6 -14.10 10.61 -22.78
C CYS A 6 -13.40 10.07 -21.53
N ARG A 7 -12.21 10.59 -21.16
CA ARG A 7 -11.39 10.12 -20.03
C ARG A 7 -11.21 11.21 -18.98
N GLN A 8 -12.32 11.63 -18.38
CA GLN A 8 -12.36 12.71 -17.38
C GLN A 8 -12.75 12.21 -15.99
N CYS A 9 -13.14 10.94 -15.85
CA CYS A 9 -13.66 10.45 -14.59
C CYS A 9 -12.51 10.08 -13.65
N MET A 10 -12.74 10.39 -12.38
CA MET A 10 -11.91 9.99 -11.25
C MET A 10 -12.76 9.11 -10.34
N THR A 11 -12.18 8.04 -9.83
CA THR A 11 -12.86 7.14 -8.89
C THR A 11 -11.86 6.58 -7.91
N SER A 12 -12.33 6.24 -6.71
CA SER A 12 -11.50 5.62 -5.69
C SER A 12 -12.27 4.61 -4.86
N LEU A 13 -11.55 3.61 -4.39
CA LEU A 13 -12.03 2.60 -3.46
C LEU A 13 -11.13 2.62 -2.23
N SER A 14 -11.74 2.70 -1.05
CA SER A 14 -11.04 2.88 0.21
C SER A 14 -11.41 1.77 1.18
N TYR A 15 -10.41 1.20 1.83
CA TYR A 15 -10.55 0.09 2.76
C TYR A 15 -10.13 0.54 4.15
N ARG A 16 -10.94 0.20 5.16
CA ARG A 16 -10.61 0.40 6.56
C ARG A 16 -9.66 -0.71 7.01
N LEU A 17 -8.54 -0.34 7.63
CA LEU A 17 -7.54 -1.29 8.09
C LEU A 17 -7.58 -1.42 9.62
N GLU A 18 -6.47 -1.10 10.30
CA GLU A 18 -6.24 -1.41 11.71
C GLU A 18 -6.13 -0.12 12.57
N ASP A 19 -6.20 -0.26 13.89
CA ASP A 19 -5.80 0.84 14.79
C ASP A 19 -4.29 1.11 14.61
N VAL A 20 -3.92 2.38 14.44
CA VAL A 20 -2.54 2.82 14.18
C VAL A 20 -1.57 2.47 15.32
N ARG A 21 -2.09 2.18 16.53
CA ARG A 21 -1.30 1.73 17.68
C ARG A 21 -0.75 0.32 17.52
N ASP A 22 -1.33 -0.50 16.65
CA ASP A 22 -0.85 -1.84 16.36
C ASP A 22 0.30 -1.78 15.34
N VAL A 23 1.51 -1.50 15.84
CA VAL A 23 2.70 -1.20 15.00
C VAL A 23 2.99 -2.30 13.97
N TYR A 24 3.07 -3.55 14.41
CA TYR A 24 3.45 -4.65 13.52
C TYR A 24 2.40 -4.94 12.43
N PRO A 25 1.09 -5.09 12.73
CA PRO A 25 0.08 -5.18 11.69
C PRO A 25 0.13 -4.03 10.67
N ASN A 26 0.29 -2.79 11.14
CA ASN A 26 0.41 -1.64 10.23
C ASN A 26 1.69 -1.69 9.37
N PHE A 27 2.80 -2.20 9.91
CA PHE A 27 4.02 -2.47 9.12
C PHE A 27 3.75 -3.47 7.99
N VAL A 28 3.09 -4.60 8.30
CA VAL A 28 2.76 -5.63 7.30
C VAL A 28 1.77 -5.08 6.25
N LEU A 29 0.78 -4.30 6.67
CA LEU A 29 -0.18 -3.65 5.77
C LEU A 29 0.48 -2.58 4.88
N SER A 30 1.45 -1.84 5.41
CA SER A 30 2.24 -0.87 4.64
C SER A 30 3.08 -1.57 3.58
N LEU A 31 3.76 -2.66 3.94
CA LEU A 31 4.47 -3.52 3.00
C LEU A 31 3.52 -4.06 1.91
N LEU A 32 2.36 -4.60 2.31
CA LEU A 32 1.35 -5.11 1.39
C LEU A 32 0.83 -4.02 0.43
N SER A 33 0.56 -2.82 0.94
CA SER A 33 0.14 -1.67 0.12
C SER A 33 1.16 -1.39 -0.99
N LYS A 34 2.45 -1.36 -0.65
CA LYS A 34 3.52 -1.19 -1.66
C LYS A 34 3.58 -2.35 -2.64
N LEU A 35 3.44 -3.58 -2.15
CA LEU A 35 3.40 -4.76 -3.01
C LEU A 35 2.25 -4.71 -4.01
N LEU A 36 1.11 -4.10 -3.66
CA LEU A 36 -0.06 -4.03 -4.55
C LEU A 36 -0.01 -2.87 -5.54
N ILE A 37 0.61 -1.73 -5.19
CA ILE A 37 0.55 -0.48 -5.99
C ILE A 37 1.90 -0.07 -6.59
N ASP A 38 3.01 -0.24 -5.88
CA ASP A 38 4.27 0.44 -6.24
C ASP A 38 5.07 -0.30 -7.33
N GLY A 39 5.36 0.42 -8.41
CA GLY A 39 6.23 -0.02 -9.51
C GLY A 39 5.54 -0.88 -10.56
N ASP A 40 6.22 -1.04 -11.71
CA ASP A 40 5.64 -1.57 -12.94
C ASP A 40 5.15 -3.03 -12.82
N ASN A 41 5.68 -3.78 -11.86
CA ASN A 41 5.27 -5.17 -11.59
C ASN A 41 4.17 -5.28 -10.52
N ALA A 42 3.54 -4.17 -10.11
CA ALA A 42 2.49 -4.19 -9.10
C ALA A 42 1.16 -4.61 -9.73
N PRO A 43 0.41 -5.55 -9.12
CA PRO A 43 -0.80 -6.11 -9.74
C PRO A 43 -1.87 -5.05 -10.02
N LEU A 44 -2.06 -4.07 -9.13
CA LEU A 44 -3.01 -2.97 -9.36
C LEU A 44 -2.49 -2.01 -10.44
N TYR A 45 -1.19 -1.75 -10.49
CA TYR A 45 -0.59 -0.91 -11.54
C TYR A 45 -0.76 -1.52 -12.93
N GLN A 46 -0.36 -2.79 -13.09
CA GLN A 46 -0.45 -3.51 -14.36
C GLN A 46 -1.90 -3.58 -14.85
N SER A 47 -2.83 -3.87 -13.93
CA SER A 47 -4.23 -4.12 -14.28
C SER A 47 -5.05 -2.85 -14.48
N LEU A 48 -4.71 -1.73 -13.82
CA LEU A 48 -5.47 -0.48 -13.90
C LEU A 48 -4.81 0.57 -14.80
N ILE A 49 -3.49 0.72 -14.74
CA ILE A 49 -2.76 1.78 -15.44
C ILE A 49 -2.15 1.24 -16.74
N GLU A 50 -1.33 0.20 -16.67
CA GLU A 50 -0.64 -0.35 -17.84
C GLU A 50 -1.62 -0.95 -18.87
N SER A 51 -2.72 -1.56 -18.39
CA SER A 51 -3.82 -2.04 -19.24
C SER A 51 -4.56 -0.93 -19.99
N GLY A 52 -4.36 0.34 -19.58
CA GLY A 52 -5.02 1.51 -20.15
C GLY A 52 -6.46 1.73 -19.65
N TYR A 53 -6.91 1.03 -18.61
CA TYR A 53 -8.22 1.24 -17.98
C TYR A 53 -8.34 2.67 -17.41
N ALA A 54 -7.32 3.13 -16.69
CA ALA A 54 -7.14 4.50 -16.25
C ALA A 54 -5.86 5.09 -16.86
N LEU A 55 -5.70 6.41 -16.79
CA LEU A 55 -4.50 7.10 -17.28
C LEU A 55 -3.41 7.19 -16.21
N ASP A 56 -3.79 7.37 -14.95
CA ASP A 56 -2.84 7.50 -13.84
C ASP A 56 -3.54 7.26 -12.49
N TRP A 57 -2.76 7.18 -11.42
CA TRP A 57 -3.23 7.26 -10.04
C TRP A 57 -3.73 8.66 -9.69
N ILE A 58 -4.64 8.75 -8.72
CA ILE A 58 -4.98 10.02 -8.07
C ILE A 58 -3.95 10.25 -6.95
N ALA A 59 -2.98 11.14 -7.16
CA ALA A 59 -2.07 11.59 -6.11
C ALA A 59 -2.71 12.70 -5.25
N PRO A 60 -2.59 12.69 -3.91
CA PRO A 60 -1.87 11.73 -3.06
C PRO A 60 -2.78 10.62 -2.47
N VAL A 61 -3.87 10.27 -3.15
CA VAL A 61 -4.98 9.47 -2.60
C VAL A 61 -4.77 7.96 -2.81
N CYS A 62 -3.55 7.50 -3.10
CA CYS A 62 -3.28 6.07 -3.35
C CYS A 62 -2.26 5.50 -2.35
N GLY A 63 -2.51 4.28 -1.92
CA GLY A 63 -1.69 3.58 -0.92
C GLY A 63 -2.27 3.67 0.48
N MET A 64 -1.42 3.36 1.46
CA MET A 64 -1.80 3.33 2.87
C MET A 64 -1.74 4.73 3.50
N GLU A 65 -2.83 5.14 4.14
CA GLU A 65 -2.98 6.36 4.92
C GLU A 65 -2.90 5.99 6.42
N GLN A 66 -2.08 6.72 7.18
CA GLN A 66 -1.79 6.47 8.60
C GLN A 66 -1.96 7.70 9.50
N GLY A 67 -2.40 8.83 8.95
CA GLY A 67 -2.62 10.07 9.67
C GLY A 67 -3.80 10.01 10.64
N ALA A 68 -4.77 9.15 10.39
CA ALA A 68 -5.89 8.89 11.29
C ALA A 68 -5.62 7.72 12.25
N ARG A 69 -6.38 7.67 13.36
CA ARG A 69 -6.31 6.57 14.35
C ARG A 69 -6.62 5.21 13.72
N THR A 70 -7.54 5.16 12.78
CA THR A 70 -7.81 3.93 12.00
C THR A 70 -7.17 4.11 10.64
N THR A 71 -6.18 3.28 10.34
CA THR A 71 -5.46 3.35 9.08
C THR A 71 -6.36 2.89 7.93
N SER A 72 -6.01 3.30 6.72
CA SER A 72 -6.80 2.96 5.53
C SER A 72 -5.91 2.71 4.32
N PHE A 73 -6.42 1.95 3.36
CA PHE A 73 -5.78 1.72 2.07
C PHE A 73 -6.68 2.23 0.96
N HIS A 74 -6.10 2.98 0.02
CA HIS A 74 -6.85 3.61 -1.05
C HIS A 74 -6.31 3.20 -2.42
N VAL A 75 -7.22 2.87 -3.32
CA VAL A 75 -6.96 2.64 -4.75
C VAL A 75 -7.75 3.71 -5.51
N GLY A 76 -7.08 4.76 -5.97
CA GLY A 76 -7.71 5.90 -6.65
C GLY A 76 -7.12 6.12 -8.04
N VAL A 77 -7.95 6.20 -9.07
CA VAL A 77 -7.47 6.35 -10.46
C VAL A 77 -8.18 7.50 -11.17
N GLN A 78 -7.45 8.16 -12.06
CA GLN A 78 -7.94 9.25 -12.91
C GLN A 78 -7.84 8.89 -14.39
N GLY A 79 -8.72 9.49 -15.20
CA GLY A 79 -8.76 9.25 -16.63
C GLY A 79 -9.50 7.96 -17.00
N VAL A 80 -10.46 7.55 -16.17
CA VAL A 80 -11.38 6.44 -16.48
C VAL A 80 -12.45 6.92 -17.44
N ARG A 81 -12.93 6.05 -18.33
CA ARG A 81 -14.08 6.33 -19.19
C ARG A 81 -15.37 6.32 -18.38
N LEU A 82 -16.33 7.18 -18.72
CA LEU A 82 -17.59 7.26 -17.99
C LEU A 82 -18.36 5.93 -17.99
N GLU A 83 -18.34 5.20 -19.11
CA GLU A 83 -18.99 3.90 -19.29
C GLU A 83 -18.35 2.76 -18.47
N ASP A 84 -17.10 2.93 -18.04
CA ASP A 84 -16.34 1.93 -17.27
C ASP A 84 -16.39 2.20 -15.76
N LEU A 85 -16.92 3.36 -15.34
CA LEU A 85 -16.83 3.84 -13.96
C LEU A 85 -17.46 2.87 -12.95
N ASP A 86 -18.62 2.31 -13.29
CA ASP A 86 -19.38 1.40 -12.43
C ASP A 86 -18.67 0.05 -12.23
N GLN A 87 -17.77 -0.32 -13.13
CA GLN A 87 -17.01 -1.58 -13.07
C GLN A 87 -15.75 -1.47 -12.21
N PHE A 88 -15.39 -0.28 -11.74
CA PHE A 88 -14.12 -0.06 -11.04
C PHE A 88 -13.98 -0.92 -9.78
N SER A 89 -15.02 -0.96 -8.93
CA SER A 89 -14.95 -1.70 -7.67
C SER A 89 -14.78 -3.20 -7.89
N ASP A 90 -15.54 -3.78 -8.82
CA ASP A 90 -15.47 -5.20 -9.13
C ASP A 90 -14.12 -5.55 -9.76
N ARG A 91 -13.61 -4.71 -10.65
CA ARG A 91 -12.26 -4.88 -11.22
C ARG A 91 -11.18 -4.90 -10.13
N VAL A 92 -11.22 -3.99 -9.17
CA VAL A 92 -10.24 -3.98 -8.06
C VAL A 92 -10.33 -5.26 -7.24
N LYS A 93 -11.54 -5.74 -6.92
CA LYS A 93 -11.75 -7.00 -6.18
C LYS A 93 -11.25 -8.21 -6.97
N ASP A 94 -11.49 -8.25 -8.27
CA ASP A 94 -11.02 -9.34 -9.15
C ASP A 94 -9.50 -9.42 -9.19
N ILE A 95 -8.82 -8.27 -9.25
CA ILE A 95 -7.35 -8.19 -9.19
C ILE A 95 -6.86 -8.72 -7.84
N LEU A 96 -7.46 -8.28 -6.72
CA LEU A 96 -7.08 -8.75 -5.38
C LEU A 96 -7.32 -10.26 -5.22
N ALA A 97 -8.44 -10.77 -5.73
CA ALA A 97 -8.75 -12.20 -5.74
C ALA A 97 -7.74 -12.99 -6.59
N ASP A 98 -7.24 -12.42 -7.69
CA ASP A 98 -6.19 -13.02 -8.49
C ASP A 98 -4.86 -13.09 -7.75
N VAL A 99 -4.48 -12.02 -7.03
CA VAL A 99 -3.31 -12.02 -6.15
C VAL A 99 -3.43 -13.09 -5.05
N VAL A 100 -4.62 -13.25 -4.47
CA VAL A 100 -4.89 -14.32 -3.48
C VAL A 100 -4.71 -15.72 -4.07
N ARG A 101 -5.13 -15.94 -5.32
CA ARG A 101 -4.98 -17.25 -5.99
C ARG A 101 -3.55 -17.55 -6.40
N ASN A 102 -2.86 -16.56 -6.96
CA ASN A 102 -1.56 -16.75 -7.60
C ASN A 102 -0.38 -16.48 -6.66
N GLY A 103 -0.62 -15.83 -5.52
CA GLY A 103 0.43 -15.42 -4.60
C GLY A 103 1.14 -14.14 -5.03
N ILE A 104 2.07 -13.69 -4.18
CA ILE A 104 2.97 -12.58 -4.49
C ILE A 104 4.37 -13.17 -4.70
N PRO A 105 5.08 -12.84 -5.80
CA PRO A 105 6.42 -13.36 -6.03
C PRO A 105 7.40 -12.97 -4.92
N GLU A 106 8.16 -13.92 -4.38
CA GLU A 106 9.14 -13.66 -3.30
C GLU A 106 10.16 -12.57 -3.67
N ALA A 107 10.64 -12.57 -4.92
CA ALA A 107 11.56 -11.54 -5.40
C ALA A 107 10.97 -10.11 -5.28
N ARG A 108 9.65 -9.97 -5.37
CA ARG A 108 8.96 -8.68 -5.18
C ARG A 108 8.91 -8.31 -3.69
N ILE A 109 8.63 -9.27 -2.82
CA ILE A 109 8.65 -9.08 -1.36
C ILE A 109 10.04 -8.61 -0.92
N ASP A 110 11.09 -9.31 -1.35
CA ASP A 110 12.46 -8.98 -1.01
C ASP A 110 12.89 -7.61 -1.56
N ALA A 111 12.44 -7.25 -2.76
CA ALA A 111 12.72 -5.93 -3.34
C ALA A 111 12.11 -4.79 -2.50
N VAL A 112 10.87 -4.93 -2.04
CA VAL A 112 10.23 -3.88 -1.21
C VAL A 112 10.87 -3.82 0.18
N LEU A 113 11.20 -4.96 0.79
CA LEU A 113 11.95 -4.98 2.06
C LEU A 113 13.30 -4.30 1.92
N HIS A 114 14.02 -4.56 0.82
CA HIS A 114 15.29 -3.90 0.55
C HIS A 114 15.14 -2.37 0.43
N GLN A 115 14.05 -1.88 -0.18
CA GLN A 115 13.76 -0.45 -0.21
C GLN A 115 13.56 0.15 1.20
N TYR A 116 12.95 -0.59 2.14
CA TYR A 116 12.84 -0.14 3.53
C TYR A 116 14.19 -0.05 4.21
N GLU A 117 15.07 -1.04 4.02
CA GLU A 117 16.43 -1.00 4.56
C GLU A 117 17.23 0.18 4.00
N LEU A 118 17.13 0.45 2.69
CA LEU A 118 17.77 1.58 2.05
C LEU A 118 17.25 2.92 2.61
N ALA A 119 15.93 3.04 2.80
CA ALA A 119 15.31 4.24 3.35
C ALA A 119 15.81 4.55 4.77
N VAL A 120 16.02 3.52 5.60
CA VAL A 120 16.55 3.67 6.96
C VAL A 120 18.03 4.07 6.97
N ARG A 121 18.82 3.59 6.01
CA ARG A 121 20.26 3.91 5.91
C ARG A 121 20.55 5.25 5.25
N HIS A 122 19.57 5.86 4.59
CA HIS A 122 19.77 7.08 3.84
C HIS A 122 20.00 8.28 4.78
N GLU A 123 21.19 8.88 4.68
CA GLU A 123 21.50 10.12 5.38
C GLU A 123 20.86 11.32 4.67
N SER A 124 20.14 12.15 5.42
CA SER A 124 19.49 13.36 4.90
C SER A 124 19.78 14.55 5.80
N ALA A 125 20.07 15.71 5.18
CA ALA A 125 20.22 16.98 5.89
C ALA A 125 18.93 17.40 6.63
N GLN A 126 17.78 16.85 6.26
CA GLN A 126 16.46 17.12 6.86
C GLN A 126 15.94 15.95 7.71
N PHE A 127 16.81 15.01 8.12
CA PHE A 127 16.42 13.82 8.87
C PHE A 127 15.51 14.11 10.07
N GLY A 128 15.90 15.06 10.94
CA GLY A 128 15.11 15.40 12.12
C GLY A 128 13.71 15.94 11.80
N LEU A 129 13.58 16.76 10.75
CA LEU A 129 12.28 17.27 10.32
C LEU A 129 11.41 16.15 9.73
N ASN A 130 11.98 15.31 8.87
CA ASN A 130 11.28 14.17 8.28
C ASN A 130 10.82 13.18 9.35
N LEU A 131 11.63 12.97 10.39
CA LEU A 131 11.29 12.12 11.53
C LEU A 131 10.11 12.68 12.33
N ILE A 132 10.14 13.97 12.67
CA ILE A 132 9.06 14.62 13.44
C ILE A 132 7.74 14.61 12.63
N LEU A 133 7.80 14.98 11.34
CA LEU A 133 6.62 14.99 10.49
C LEU A 133 6.08 13.56 10.27
N GLY A 134 6.98 12.60 10.01
CA GLY A 134 6.64 11.20 9.78
C GLY A 134 6.02 10.52 11.00
N LEU A 135 6.43 10.87 12.22
CA LEU A 135 5.90 10.29 13.47
C LEU A 135 4.78 11.11 14.11
N SER A 136 4.40 12.25 13.54
CA SER A 136 3.41 13.16 14.15
C SER A 136 2.08 12.45 14.47
N HIS A 137 1.58 11.64 13.52
CA HIS A 137 0.37 10.82 13.71
C HIS A 137 0.55 9.77 14.83
N ALA A 138 1.73 9.15 14.90
CA ALA A 138 2.07 8.14 15.89
C ALA A 138 2.08 8.74 17.31
N VAL A 139 2.65 9.93 17.47
CA VAL A 139 2.62 10.68 18.74
C VAL A 139 1.19 11.06 19.13
N ASN A 140 0.40 11.58 18.18
CA ASN A 140 -0.98 12.01 18.41
C ASN A 140 -1.91 10.89 18.90
N HIS A 141 -1.57 9.64 18.59
CA HIS A 141 -2.37 8.47 18.92
C HIS A 141 -1.69 7.52 19.90
N GLU A 142 -0.63 7.96 20.58
CA GLU A 142 0.06 7.21 21.65
C GLU A 142 0.62 5.85 21.16
N VAL A 143 1.10 5.81 19.92
CA VAL A 143 1.78 4.66 19.34
C VAL A 143 3.13 4.44 20.05
N ASN A 144 3.53 3.18 20.24
CA ASN A 144 4.84 2.85 20.78
C ASN A 144 5.95 3.24 19.79
N LEU A 145 6.57 4.41 20.01
CA LEU A 145 7.61 4.94 19.12
C LEU A 145 8.89 4.09 19.13
N GLU A 146 9.22 3.43 20.24
CA GLU A 146 10.38 2.54 20.27
C GLU A 146 10.19 1.38 19.31
N GLU A 147 9.00 0.76 19.31
CA GLU A 147 8.67 -0.31 18.39
C GLU A 147 8.64 0.20 16.94
N ALA A 148 7.98 1.33 16.70
CA ALA A 148 7.84 1.91 15.36
C ALA A 148 9.19 2.31 14.73
N LEU A 149 10.17 2.73 15.54
CA LEU A 149 11.50 3.11 15.07
C LEU A 149 12.44 1.95 14.82
N ARG A 150 12.14 0.76 15.37
CA ARG A 150 12.97 -0.44 15.22
C ARG A 150 12.62 -1.19 13.93
N ILE A 151 12.75 -0.50 12.79
CA ILE A 151 12.41 -1.01 11.46
C ILE A 151 13.09 -2.35 11.17
N GLN A 152 14.38 -2.52 11.52
CA GLN A 152 15.06 -3.80 11.35
C GLN A 152 14.38 -4.93 12.13
N ALA A 153 13.94 -4.68 13.35
CA ALA A 153 13.25 -5.70 14.15
C ALA A 153 11.87 -6.07 13.55
N LEU A 154 11.19 -5.11 12.91
CA LEU A 154 9.93 -5.36 12.19
C LEU A 154 10.18 -6.22 10.94
N ILE A 155 11.23 -5.93 10.19
CA ILE A 155 11.66 -6.73 9.02
C ILE A 155 12.02 -8.16 9.45
N ASP A 156 12.84 -8.30 10.50
CA ASP A 156 13.27 -9.62 11.00
C ASP A 156 12.07 -10.45 11.48
N ARG A 157 11.12 -9.80 12.18
CA ARG A 157 9.86 -10.44 12.59
C ARG A 157 9.03 -10.87 11.39
N PHE A 158 8.87 -10.01 10.39
CA PHE A 158 8.14 -10.33 9.15
C PHE A 158 8.76 -11.53 8.44
N ASN A 159 10.09 -11.58 8.32
CA ASN A 159 10.79 -12.71 7.72
C ASN A 159 10.51 -14.03 8.43
N LYS A 160 10.56 -14.02 9.78
CA LYS A 160 10.24 -15.20 10.58
C LYS A 160 8.77 -15.64 10.44
N ASP A 161 7.85 -14.67 10.41
CA ASP A 161 6.42 -14.95 10.31
C ASP A 161 6.07 -15.50 8.92
N ARG A 162 6.68 -15.02 7.82
CA ARG A 162 6.45 -15.60 6.49
C ARG A 162 7.02 -17.01 6.32
N GLU A 163 8.11 -17.35 7.01
CA GLU A 163 8.63 -18.72 7.03
C GLU A 163 7.68 -19.69 7.74
N SER A 164 7.04 -19.25 8.82
CA SER A 164 6.13 -20.07 9.63
C SER A 164 4.70 -20.10 9.07
N SER A 165 4.29 -19.02 8.41
CA SER A 165 2.96 -18.81 7.84
C SER A 165 3.09 -18.28 6.40
N PRO A 166 3.28 -19.16 5.40
CA PRO A 166 3.48 -18.76 4.00
C PRO A 166 2.34 -17.91 3.42
N ASN A 167 1.14 -18.03 4.00
CA ASN A 167 -0.05 -17.31 3.56
C ASN A 167 -0.26 -15.97 4.28
N LEU A 168 0.69 -15.49 5.10
CA LEU A 168 0.53 -14.27 5.91
C LEU A 168 -0.03 -13.07 5.11
N LEU A 169 0.57 -12.77 3.95
CA LEU A 169 0.12 -11.65 3.11
C LEU A 169 -1.23 -11.93 2.45
N ILE A 170 -1.52 -13.18 2.12
CA ILE A 170 -2.80 -13.60 1.55
C ILE A 170 -3.93 -13.46 2.57
N ASP A 171 -3.68 -13.88 3.81
CA ASP A 171 -4.61 -13.75 4.93
C ASP A 171 -4.91 -12.27 5.22
N MET A 172 -3.91 -11.39 5.08
CA MET A 172 -4.10 -9.94 5.21
C MET A 172 -4.99 -9.37 4.10
N ILE A 173 -4.79 -9.78 2.83
CA ILE A 173 -5.65 -9.35 1.72
C ILE A 173 -7.09 -9.82 1.97
N GLN A 174 -7.29 -11.08 2.34
CA GLN A 174 -8.60 -11.65 2.63
C GLN A 174 -9.30 -10.98 3.81
N LYS A 175 -8.55 -10.59 4.85
CA LYS A 175 -9.13 -9.98 6.05
C LYS A 175 -9.57 -8.54 5.84
N TYR A 176 -8.79 -7.76 5.09
CA TYR A 176 -8.95 -6.30 5.04
C TYR A 176 -9.49 -5.78 3.70
N LEU A 177 -9.28 -6.50 2.60
CA LEU A 177 -9.52 -5.99 1.24
C LEU A 177 -10.58 -6.76 0.46
N LEU A 178 -11.08 -7.90 0.99
CA LEU A 178 -12.13 -8.74 0.40
C LEU A 178 -13.21 -9.05 1.44
#